data_AF-B3ERR7-F1
#
_entry.id   AF-B3ERR7-F1
#
_cell.length_a   1.000
_cell.length_b   1.000
_cell.length_c   1.000
_cell.angle_alpha   90.00
_cell.angle_beta   90.00
_cell.angle_gamma   90.00
#
_symmetry.space_group_name_H-M   'P 1'
#
loop_
_entity.id
_entity.type
_entity.pdbx_description
1 polymer ?
#
loop_
_entity_poly.entity_id
_entity_poly.type
_entity_poly.pdbx_seq_one_letter_code
_entity_poly.pdbx_strand_id
1 'polypeptide(L)'
;MKNKLKYLVLLLLINVLVSQGCKQQDKYTDEKFDSIVGRRLALLKYAKKIYESEGKKRKEYLIKYFNAFPRDFKTFFHLNYNNYHEDTLYKEYSDHSRYIFSHNPWLGFYPVIKSVASEKEMPQALLSEKFGPTQEIIGKYNRFDCYGIMDEIRELIPKDIYNKKMIAVRIGGFNTGPDGYRYASGSVKFDTMFINMLSTYTDEEILSFFYCWYDGPYPEDREKLYQYRYKRIKEYNPRVAELMKKAYEAVLARFANEKWHY
;
A
#
# COMPACT_ATOMS: atom_id res chain seq x y z
N MET A 1 -1.87 52.84 19.05
CA MET A 1 -2.47 52.38 17.76
C MET A 1 -1.58 51.43 16.95
N LYS A 2 -0.28 51.72 16.74
CA LYS A 2 0.63 50.87 15.92
C LYS A 2 0.68 49.38 16.30
N ASN A 3 0.64 49.03 17.59
CA ASN A 3 0.71 47.63 18.02
C ASN A 3 -0.59 46.85 17.75
N LYS A 4 -1.76 47.48 17.90
CA LYS A 4 -3.06 46.83 17.60
C LYS A 4 -3.19 46.46 16.12
N LEU A 5 -2.68 47.29 15.22
CA LEU A 5 -2.67 47.02 13.77
C LEU A 5 -1.76 45.83 13.42
N LYS A 6 -0.58 45.72 14.06
CA LYS A 6 0.34 44.58 13.86
C LYS A 6 -0.27 43.24 14.28
N TYR A 7 -0.95 43.20 15.43
CA TYR A 7 -1.63 41.97 15.89
C TYR A 7 -2.79 41.58 14.97
N LEU A 8 -3.54 42.55 14.44
CA LEU A 8 -4.63 42.29 13.50
C LEU A 8 -4.12 41.67 12.19
N VAL A 9 -3.00 42.19 11.66
CA VAL A 9 -2.36 41.64 10.44
C VAL A 9 -1.82 40.23 10.69
N LEU A 10 -1.22 39.97 11.87
CA LEU A 10 -0.73 38.65 12.24
C LEU A 10 -1.87 37.62 12.35
N LEU A 11 -3.00 38.00 12.98
CA LEU A 11 -4.20 37.16 13.08
C LEU A 11 -4.83 36.88 11.71
N LEU A 12 -4.85 37.86 10.82
CA LEU A 12 -5.34 37.66 9.44
C LEU A 12 -4.42 36.71 8.66
N LEU A 13 -3.10 36.86 8.79
CA LEU A 13 -2.13 35.95 8.16
C LEU A 13 -2.26 34.52 8.69
N ILE A 14 -2.42 34.33 10.00
CA ILE A 14 -2.66 33.01 10.60
C ILE A 14 -3.96 32.41 10.07
N ASN A 15 -5.06 33.17 10.01
CA ASN A 15 -6.33 32.66 9.48
C ASN A 15 -6.25 32.30 7.98
N VAL A 16 -5.52 33.09 7.18
CA VAL A 16 -5.28 32.76 5.76
C VAL A 16 -4.47 31.47 5.65
N LEU A 17 -3.39 31.31 6.42
CA LEU A 17 -2.56 30.11 6.44
C LEU A 17 -3.34 28.86 6.90
N VAL A 18 -4.17 28.99 7.94
CA VAL A 18 -5.03 27.90 8.44
C VAL A 18 -6.09 27.52 7.41
N SER A 19 -6.72 28.51 6.75
CA SER A 19 -7.74 28.26 5.73
C SER A 19 -7.18 27.59 4.47
N GLN A 20 -5.95 27.91 4.07
CA GLN A 20 -5.24 27.24 2.98
C GLN A 20 -4.85 25.81 3.36
N GLY A 21 -4.42 25.59 4.61
CA GLY A 21 -4.14 24.25 5.15
C GLY A 21 -5.38 23.34 5.15
N CYS A 22 -6.54 23.83 5.59
CA CYS A 22 -7.79 23.06 5.58
C CYS A 22 -8.24 22.69 4.15
N LYS A 23 -8.20 23.63 3.19
CA LYS A 23 -8.57 23.35 1.79
C LYS A 23 -7.65 22.33 1.11
N GLN A 24 -6.38 22.29 1.51
CA GLN A 24 -5.44 21.32 0.97
C GLN A 24 -5.70 19.90 1.48
N GLN A 25 -6.24 19.78 2.70
CA GLN A 25 -6.58 18.48 3.31
C GLN A 25 -7.84 17.85 2.66
N ASP A 26 -8.85 18.64 2.33
CA ASP A 26 -10.08 18.15 1.68
C ASP A 26 -9.81 17.51 0.31
N LYS A 27 -8.80 18.01 -0.41
CA LYS A 27 -8.42 17.53 -1.76
C LYS A 27 -7.93 16.08 -1.77
N TYR A 28 -7.33 15.61 -0.68
CA TYR A 28 -6.68 14.31 -0.58
C TYR A 28 -7.41 13.36 0.38
N THR A 29 -8.73 13.39 0.30
CA THR A 29 -9.63 12.57 1.12
C THR A 29 -9.90 11.24 0.44
N ASP A 30 -9.89 10.16 1.21
CA ASP A 30 -10.19 8.82 0.69
C ASP A 30 -11.62 8.75 0.17
N GLU A 31 -11.77 8.24 -1.04
CA GLU A 31 -13.07 7.99 -1.65
C GLU A 31 -13.71 6.77 -0.99
N LYS A 32 -15.01 6.91 -0.67
CA LYS A 32 -15.81 5.84 -0.09
C LYS A 32 -16.45 5.01 -1.20
N PHE A 33 -16.48 3.71 -1.00
CA PHE A 33 -17.08 2.76 -1.92
C PHE A 33 -17.91 1.76 -1.13
N ASP A 34 -19.07 1.41 -1.68
CA ASP A 34 -19.98 0.44 -1.07
C ASP A 34 -19.49 -1.01 -1.27
N SER A 35 -18.54 -1.24 -2.18
CA SER A 35 -17.96 -2.55 -2.45
C SER A 35 -16.52 -2.49 -2.97
N ILE A 36 -15.77 -3.59 -2.79
CA ILE A 36 -14.42 -3.74 -3.35
C ILE A 36 -14.46 -3.67 -4.88
N VAL A 37 -15.48 -4.24 -5.51
CA VAL A 37 -15.70 -4.19 -6.96
C VAL A 37 -15.84 -2.75 -7.42
N GLY A 38 -16.64 -1.93 -6.72
CA GLY A 38 -16.79 -0.51 -7.01
C GLY A 38 -15.45 0.23 -6.96
N ARG A 39 -14.66 0.00 -5.89
CA ARG A 39 -13.31 0.58 -5.76
C ARG A 39 -12.38 0.13 -6.89
N ARG A 40 -12.39 -1.15 -7.26
CA ARG A 40 -11.57 -1.70 -8.36
C ARG A 40 -11.92 -1.06 -9.69
N LEU A 41 -13.22 -0.96 -10.02
CA LEU A 41 -13.70 -0.33 -11.25
C LEU A 41 -13.31 1.16 -11.32
N ALA A 42 -13.38 1.88 -10.19
CA ALA A 42 -12.94 3.26 -10.11
C ALA A 42 -11.43 3.40 -10.36
N LEU A 43 -10.60 2.58 -9.71
CA LEU A 43 -9.15 2.57 -9.93
C LEU A 43 -8.78 2.29 -11.39
N LEU A 44 -9.43 1.31 -12.04
CA LEU A 44 -9.22 1.00 -13.45
C LEU A 44 -9.65 2.15 -14.36
N LYS A 45 -10.81 2.76 -14.08
CA LYS A 45 -11.31 3.93 -14.81
C LYS A 45 -10.32 5.10 -14.70
N TYR A 46 -9.80 5.37 -13.50
CA TYR A 46 -8.85 6.47 -13.28
C TYR A 46 -7.49 6.18 -13.92
N ALA A 47 -6.98 4.95 -13.81
CA ALA A 47 -5.76 4.53 -14.52
C ALA A 47 -5.89 4.76 -16.03
N LYS A 48 -6.97 4.26 -16.66
CA LYS A 48 -7.24 4.51 -18.09
C LYS A 48 -7.24 6.00 -18.42
N LYS A 49 -7.92 6.81 -17.61
CA LYS A 49 -7.99 8.26 -17.81
C LYS A 49 -6.65 8.97 -17.60
N ILE A 50 -5.78 8.47 -16.72
CA ILE A 50 -4.40 8.97 -16.58
C ILE A 50 -3.66 8.76 -17.90
N TYR A 51 -3.68 7.56 -18.47
CA TYR A 51 -3.00 7.27 -19.74
C TYR A 51 -3.58 8.03 -20.94
N GLU A 52 -4.87 8.37 -20.93
CA GLU A 52 -5.55 9.12 -22.00
C GLU A 52 -5.44 10.65 -21.85
N SER A 53 -4.80 11.16 -20.79
CA SER A 53 -4.80 12.60 -20.49
C SER A 53 -3.44 13.18 -20.17
N GLU A 54 -3.33 14.49 -20.35
CA GLU A 54 -2.14 15.29 -20.10
C GLU A 54 -2.44 16.51 -19.22
N GLY A 55 -1.38 17.18 -18.77
CA GLY A 55 -1.45 18.46 -18.06
C GLY A 55 -2.39 18.44 -16.85
N LYS A 56 -3.31 19.40 -16.80
CA LYS A 56 -4.25 19.57 -15.67
C LYS A 56 -5.19 18.36 -15.50
N LYS A 57 -5.71 17.81 -16.61
CA LYS A 57 -6.62 16.65 -16.58
C LYS A 57 -5.92 15.41 -16.01
N ARG A 58 -4.67 15.16 -16.40
CA ARG A 58 -3.86 14.07 -15.85
C ARG A 58 -3.70 14.20 -14.34
N LYS A 59 -3.33 15.39 -13.85
CA LYS A 59 -3.18 15.69 -12.41
C LYS A 59 -4.48 15.41 -11.64
N GLU A 60 -5.63 15.78 -12.18
CA GLU A 60 -6.94 15.49 -11.55
C GLU A 60 -7.18 13.99 -11.42
N TYR A 61 -6.87 13.18 -12.44
CA TYR A 61 -7.03 11.74 -12.36
C TYR A 61 -6.00 11.04 -11.48
N LEU A 62 -4.76 11.55 -11.39
CA LEU A 62 -3.76 11.08 -10.42
C LEU A 62 -4.26 11.26 -8.98
N ILE A 63 -4.88 12.40 -8.68
CA ILE A 63 -5.48 12.67 -7.35
C ILE A 63 -6.66 11.73 -7.09
N LYS A 64 -7.56 11.55 -8.07
CA LYS A 64 -8.68 10.61 -7.93
C LYS A 64 -8.21 9.17 -7.72
N TYR A 65 -7.17 8.75 -8.45
CA TYR A 65 -6.54 7.45 -8.26
C TYR A 65 -5.98 7.31 -6.84
N PHE A 66 -5.23 8.31 -6.36
CA PHE A 66 -4.73 8.32 -4.99
C PHE A 66 -5.85 8.25 -3.95
N ASN A 67 -6.93 9.00 -4.13
CA ASN A 67 -8.08 9.01 -3.22
C ASN A 67 -8.83 7.67 -3.22
N ALA A 68 -8.92 6.99 -4.37
CA ALA A 68 -9.50 5.67 -4.48
C ALA A 68 -8.57 4.54 -4.00
N PHE A 69 -7.26 4.77 -3.97
CA PHE A 69 -6.28 3.81 -3.48
C PHE A 69 -6.50 3.55 -1.97
N PRO A 70 -6.52 2.27 -1.54
CA PRO A 70 -6.86 1.90 -0.17
C PRO A 70 -5.86 2.44 0.86
N ARG A 71 -6.32 2.54 2.10
CA ARG A 71 -5.51 2.95 3.27
C ARG A 71 -5.20 1.78 4.21
N ASP A 72 -5.68 0.58 3.92
CA ASP A 72 -5.48 -0.61 4.74
C ASP A 72 -5.09 -1.81 3.87
N PHE A 73 -4.32 -2.72 4.47
CA PHE A 73 -3.80 -3.89 3.76
C PHE A 73 -4.91 -4.86 3.32
N LYS A 74 -5.95 -5.10 4.13
CA LYS A 74 -7.03 -6.04 3.79
C LYS A 74 -7.74 -5.63 2.50
N THR A 75 -8.11 -4.36 2.38
CA THR A 75 -8.73 -3.85 1.16
C THR A 75 -7.75 -3.88 -0.02
N PHE A 76 -6.48 -3.52 0.21
CA PHE A 76 -5.46 -3.64 -0.81
C PHE A 76 -5.32 -5.08 -1.32
N PHE A 77 -5.29 -6.06 -0.43
CA PHE A 77 -5.25 -7.47 -0.77
C PHE A 77 -6.46 -7.87 -1.62
N HIS A 78 -7.68 -7.56 -1.17
CA HIS A 78 -8.91 -7.86 -1.90
C HIS A 78 -8.97 -7.19 -3.29
N LEU A 79 -8.34 -6.02 -3.49
CA LEU A 79 -8.26 -5.42 -4.81
C LEU A 79 -7.41 -6.23 -5.80
N ASN A 80 -6.38 -6.91 -5.33
CA ASN A 80 -5.39 -7.63 -6.16
C ASN A 80 -5.82 -9.07 -6.52
N TYR A 81 -6.72 -9.67 -5.74
CA TYR A 81 -7.20 -11.03 -5.97
C TYR A 81 -8.67 -11.02 -6.44
N ASN A 82 -9.00 -11.82 -7.46
CA ASN A 82 -10.37 -11.90 -8.02
C ASN A 82 -11.15 -13.12 -7.53
N ASN A 83 -10.51 -13.93 -6.70
CA ASN A 83 -10.93 -15.25 -6.25
C ASN A 83 -11.08 -15.30 -4.73
N TYR A 84 -11.38 -14.16 -4.08
CA TYR A 84 -11.61 -14.09 -2.64
C TYR A 84 -13.10 -13.89 -2.34
N HIS A 85 -13.66 -14.67 -1.44
CA HIS A 85 -14.99 -14.44 -0.85
C HIS A 85 -14.80 -14.27 0.65
N GLU A 86 -15.26 -13.13 1.19
CA GLU A 86 -14.98 -12.75 2.58
C GLU A 86 -13.46 -12.81 2.85
N ASP A 87 -13.03 -13.62 3.80
CA ASP A 87 -11.62 -13.80 4.17
C ASP A 87 -11.02 -15.08 3.55
N THR A 88 -11.72 -15.74 2.62
CA THR A 88 -11.27 -16.98 1.97
C THR A 88 -10.79 -16.72 0.54
N LEU A 89 -9.55 -17.05 0.23
CA LEU A 89 -8.99 -17.06 -1.12
C LEU A 89 -9.08 -18.47 -1.73
N TYR A 90 -9.79 -18.60 -2.84
CA TYR A 90 -10.01 -19.86 -3.55
C TYR A 90 -8.97 -20.06 -4.65
N LYS A 91 -8.23 -21.16 -4.62
CA LYS A 91 -7.17 -21.44 -5.59
C LYS A 91 -7.44 -22.73 -6.36
N GLU A 92 -7.36 -22.70 -7.69
CA GLU A 92 -7.44 -23.93 -8.48
C GLU A 92 -6.17 -24.77 -8.34
N TYR A 93 -6.32 -26.09 -8.23
CA TYR A 93 -5.23 -27.05 -8.05
C TYR A 93 -4.16 -27.02 -9.16
N SER A 94 -4.53 -26.54 -10.35
CA SER A 94 -3.68 -26.43 -11.55
C SER A 94 -2.78 -25.19 -11.55
N ASP A 95 -2.99 -24.24 -10.63
CA ASP A 95 -2.27 -22.98 -10.60
C ASP A 95 -0.87 -23.21 -9.99
N HIS A 96 0.10 -23.43 -10.87
CA HIS A 96 1.52 -23.65 -10.56
C HIS A 96 2.16 -22.45 -9.85
N SER A 97 1.44 -21.32 -9.72
CA SER A 97 1.84 -20.20 -8.87
C SER A 97 1.79 -20.63 -7.40
N ARG A 98 2.92 -21.06 -6.83
CA ARG A 98 3.06 -21.22 -5.36
C ARG A 98 3.05 -19.82 -4.72
N TYR A 99 1.90 -19.14 -4.71
CA TYR A 99 1.67 -17.97 -3.87
C TYR A 99 1.77 -18.45 -2.43
N ILE A 100 2.94 -18.24 -1.84
CA ILE A 100 3.17 -18.48 -0.42
C ILE A 100 2.84 -17.15 0.25
N PHE A 101 1.68 -17.12 0.88
CA PHE A 101 1.30 -16.03 1.75
C PHE A 101 1.96 -16.27 3.08
N SER A 102 2.73 -15.30 3.57
CA SER A 102 3.29 -15.42 4.90
C SER A 102 2.35 -14.86 5.95
N HIS A 103 2.31 -15.50 7.12
CA HIS A 103 1.55 -14.97 8.23
C HIS A 103 2.36 -13.89 8.94
N ASN A 104 1.87 -12.64 8.94
CA ASN A 104 2.47 -11.56 9.72
C ASN A 104 2.18 -11.80 11.21
N PRO A 105 3.20 -12.00 12.07
CA PRO A 105 2.98 -12.47 13.43
C PRO A 105 2.58 -11.36 14.42
N TRP A 106 2.60 -10.09 14.01
CA TRP A 106 2.31 -8.96 14.91
C TRP A 106 0.91 -8.41 14.72
N LEU A 107 0.51 -8.21 13.48
CA LEU A 107 -0.81 -7.70 13.13
C LEU A 107 -1.19 -8.28 11.79
N GLY A 108 -2.47 -8.52 11.57
CA GLY A 108 -2.96 -8.63 10.21
C GLY A 108 -4.20 -9.48 10.00
N PHE A 109 -4.86 -9.14 8.90
CA PHE A 109 -5.67 -10.05 8.13
C PHE A 109 -4.76 -11.15 7.57
N TYR A 110 -5.19 -12.41 7.61
CA TYR A 110 -4.54 -13.52 6.90
C TYR A 110 -5.63 -14.36 6.24
N PRO A 111 -5.65 -14.50 4.91
CA PRO A 111 -6.74 -15.17 4.22
C PRO A 111 -6.70 -16.67 4.51
N VAL A 112 -7.87 -17.27 4.62
CA VAL A 112 -8.01 -18.73 4.56
C VAL A 112 -7.81 -19.17 3.12
N ILE A 113 -6.82 -20.01 2.85
CA ILE A 113 -6.57 -20.52 1.50
C ILE A 113 -7.38 -21.80 1.32
N LYS A 114 -8.27 -21.82 0.32
CA LYS A 114 -9.05 -23.01 -0.04
C LYS A 114 -8.70 -23.47 -1.45
N SER A 115 -8.05 -24.63 -1.55
CA SER A 115 -7.80 -25.28 -2.82
C SER A 115 -9.09 -25.90 -3.36
N VAL A 116 -9.39 -25.68 -4.64
CA VAL A 116 -10.53 -26.23 -5.37
C VAL A 116 -10.05 -26.96 -6.63
N ALA A 117 -10.79 -27.98 -7.07
CA ALA A 117 -10.43 -28.74 -8.27
C ALA A 117 -10.70 -27.95 -9.56
N SER A 118 -11.66 -27.03 -9.53
CA SER A 118 -11.97 -26.13 -10.65
C SER A 118 -12.70 -24.87 -10.17
N GLU A 119 -12.77 -23.83 -11.01
CA GLU A 119 -13.54 -22.62 -10.73
C GLU A 119 -15.02 -22.88 -10.39
N LYS A 120 -15.59 -24.00 -10.83
CA LYS A 120 -17.00 -24.36 -10.57
C LYS A 120 -17.31 -24.62 -9.08
N GLU A 121 -16.28 -24.90 -8.28
CA GLU A 121 -16.42 -25.11 -6.82
C GLU A 121 -16.30 -23.81 -6.01
N MET A 122 -16.00 -22.69 -6.67
CA MET A 122 -15.95 -21.38 -6.04
C MET A 122 -17.36 -20.82 -5.81
N PRO A 123 -17.59 -20.03 -4.74
CA PRO A 123 -18.86 -19.35 -4.52
C PRO A 123 -19.36 -18.62 -5.76
N GLN A 124 -20.64 -18.81 -6.11
CA GLN A 124 -21.23 -18.23 -7.33
C GLN A 124 -21.15 -16.70 -7.37
N ALA A 125 -21.19 -16.05 -6.19
CA ALA A 125 -20.96 -14.61 -6.03
C ALA A 125 -19.60 -14.15 -6.60
N LEU A 126 -18.56 -14.99 -6.56
CA LEU A 126 -17.25 -14.72 -7.17
C LEU A 126 -17.26 -14.81 -8.68
N LEU A 127 -18.00 -15.78 -9.21
CA LEU A 127 -18.04 -16.07 -10.64
C LEU A 127 -18.80 -14.97 -11.40
N SER A 128 -19.83 -14.38 -10.80
CA SER A 128 -20.57 -13.24 -11.38
C SER A 128 -19.77 -11.94 -11.45
N GLU A 129 -18.73 -11.76 -10.64
CA GLU A 129 -17.90 -10.55 -10.62
C GLU A 129 -16.71 -10.61 -11.59
N LYS A 130 -16.38 -11.81 -12.10
CA LYS A 130 -15.18 -12.06 -12.91
C LYS A 130 -15.32 -11.64 -14.39
N PHE A 131 -16.54 -11.53 -14.90
CA PHE A 131 -16.88 -11.39 -16.34
C PHE A 131 -17.23 -9.96 -16.81
N GLY A 132 -16.78 -8.91 -16.11
CA GLY A 132 -17.00 -7.52 -16.50
C GLY A 132 -15.95 -6.91 -17.47
N PRO A 133 -16.02 -5.59 -17.75
CA PRO A 133 -15.07 -4.80 -18.59
C PRO A 133 -13.61 -4.78 -18.08
N THR A 134 -13.32 -5.58 -17.06
CA THR A 134 -12.03 -5.77 -16.42
C THR A 134 -11.00 -6.38 -17.35
N GLN A 135 -11.32 -7.37 -18.21
CA GLN A 135 -10.30 -8.06 -19.02
C GLN A 135 -9.67 -7.20 -20.11
N GLU A 136 -10.44 -6.39 -20.83
CA GLU A 136 -9.91 -5.51 -21.90
C GLU A 136 -9.00 -4.41 -21.34
N ILE A 137 -9.35 -3.85 -20.18
CA ILE A 137 -8.55 -2.83 -19.50
C ILE A 137 -7.31 -3.45 -18.85
N ILE A 138 -7.45 -4.63 -18.23
CA ILE A 138 -6.34 -5.37 -17.59
C ILE A 138 -5.29 -5.80 -18.64
N GLY A 139 -5.73 -6.24 -19.83
CA GLY A 139 -4.82 -6.66 -20.90
C GLY A 139 -4.03 -5.50 -21.53
N LYS A 140 -4.62 -4.30 -21.62
CA LYS A 140 -3.99 -3.12 -22.23
C LYS A 140 -3.18 -2.26 -21.27
N TYR A 141 -3.57 -2.20 -20.00
CA TYR A 141 -2.96 -1.30 -18.99
C TYR A 141 -2.22 -2.04 -17.87
N ASN A 142 -1.99 -3.34 -18.07
CA ASN A 142 -1.53 -4.31 -17.08
C ASN A 142 -2.42 -4.32 -15.82
N ARG A 143 -2.44 -5.42 -15.06
CA ARG A 143 -3.08 -5.35 -13.73
C ARG A 143 -2.24 -4.38 -12.92
N PHE A 144 -2.74 -3.16 -12.76
CA PHE A 144 -2.13 -2.19 -11.88
C PHE A 144 -0.66 -1.91 -12.24
N ASP A 145 -0.37 -1.23 -13.36
CA ASP A 145 0.91 -0.50 -13.47
C ASP A 145 0.92 0.68 -12.46
N CYS A 146 0.86 0.30 -11.17
CA CYS A 146 0.91 1.15 -10.01
C CYS A 146 2.26 1.83 -9.92
N TYR A 147 3.32 1.36 -10.59
CA TYR A 147 4.63 1.96 -10.41
C TYR A 147 4.73 3.32 -11.08
N GLY A 148 4.47 3.38 -12.38
CA GLY A 148 4.50 4.65 -13.11
C GLY A 148 3.49 5.65 -12.51
N ILE A 149 2.28 5.18 -12.21
CA ILE A 149 1.23 6.02 -11.62
C ILE A 149 1.59 6.45 -10.18
N MET A 150 2.04 5.54 -9.31
CA MET A 150 2.32 5.87 -7.90
C MET A 150 3.58 6.68 -7.71
N ASP A 151 4.58 6.56 -8.58
CA ASP A 151 5.74 7.46 -8.60
C ASP A 151 5.33 8.89 -8.97
N GLU A 152 4.49 9.05 -10.00
CA GLU A 152 3.99 10.37 -10.38
C GLU A 152 3.08 10.97 -9.30
N ILE A 153 2.24 10.15 -8.67
CA ILE A 153 1.45 10.54 -7.49
C ILE A 153 2.37 10.96 -6.33
N ARG A 154 3.46 10.23 -6.06
CA ARG A 154 4.40 10.58 -4.97
C ARG A 154 4.98 11.98 -5.16
N GLU A 155 5.34 12.35 -6.39
CA GLU A 155 5.90 13.68 -6.67
C GLU A 155 4.82 14.78 -6.71
N LEU A 156 3.54 14.43 -6.88
CA LEU A 156 2.41 15.36 -6.95
C LEU A 156 1.74 15.64 -5.59
N ILE A 157 1.63 14.64 -4.72
CA ILE A 157 0.89 14.70 -3.45
C ILE A 157 1.83 15.16 -2.33
N PRO A 158 1.36 15.97 -1.35
CA PRO A 158 2.15 16.29 -0.17
C PRO A 158 2.72 15.04 0.51
N LYS A 159 4.02 15.07 0.83
CA LYS A 159 4.76 13.89 1.28
C LYS A 159 4.17 13.26 2.54
N ASP A 160 3.68 14.06 3.48
CA ASP A 160 3.05 13.59 4.71
C ASP A 160 1.78 12.80 4.42
N ILE A 161 0.91 13.33 3.55
CA ILE A 161 -0.33 12.70 3.14
C ILE A 161 -0.06 11.38 2.41
N TYR A 162 0.89 11.42 1.47
CA TYR A 162 1.30 10.24 0.72
C TYR A 162 1.88 9.15 1.61
N ASN A 163 2.90 9.50 2.42
CA ASN A 163 3.58 8.57 3.30
C ASN A 163 2.64 7.96 4.34
N LYS A 164 1.70 8.75 4.89
CA LYS A 164 0.71 8.24 5.84
C LYS A 164 -0.15 7.13 5.24
N LYS A 165 -0.62 7.31 3.99
CA LYS A 165 -1.37 6.27 3.28
C LYS A 165 -0.49 5.06 2.97
N MET A 166 0.75 5.28 2.53
CA MET A 166 1.67 4.21 2.17
C MET A 166 2.19 3.39 3.37
N ILE A 167 2.28 3.99 4.56
CA ILE A 167 2.54 3.26 5.81
C ILE A 167 1.31 2.40 6.14
N ALA A 168 0.13 3.03 6.19
CA ALA A 168 -1.10 2.37 6.61
C ALA A 168 -1.48 1.15 5.74
N VAL A 169 -1.28 1.23 4.42
CA VAL A 169 -1.57 0.11 3.51
C VAL A 169 -0.63 -1.10 3.70
N ARG A 170 0.50 -0.92 4.40
CA ARG A 170 1.51 -1.98 4.64
C ARG A 170 1.45 -2.54 6.06
N ILE A 171 0.85 -1.82 7.01
CA ILE A 171 0.60 -2.33 8.36
C ILE A 171 -0.42 -3.47 8.26
N GLY A 172 -0.14 -4.57 8.96
CA GLY A 172 -0.91 -5.81 8.90
C GLY A 172 -0.63 -6.64 7.65
N GLY A 173 0.32 -6.21 6.83
CA GLY A 173 0.57 -6.78 5.51
C GLY A 173 1.56 -7.92 5.49
N PHE A 174 1.49 -8.70 4.42
CA PHE A 174 2.48 -9.72 4.06
C PHE A 174 2.66 -9.71 2.56
N ASN A 175 3.76 -10.28 2.12
CA ASN A 175 4.04 -10.45 0.72
C ASN A 175 3.39 -11.72 0.21
N THR A 176 2.91 -11.64 -1.02
CA THR A 176 2.12 -12.67 -1.66
C THR A 176 2.89 -13.44 -2.72
N GLY A 177 4.22 -13.31 -2.78
CA GLY A 177 5.09 -13.98 -3.74
C GLY A 177 5.93 -13.01 -4.59
N PRO A 178 6.57 -13.46 -5.68
CA PRO A 178 7.42 -12.60 -6.53
C PRO A 178 6.69 -11.41 -7.15
N ASP A 179 5.39 -11.52 -7.38
CA ASP A 179 4.55 -10.40 -7.84
C ASP A 179 4.00 -9.54 -6.70
N GLY A 180 3.86 -10.07 -5.48
CA GLY A 180 3.47 -9.29 -4.29
C GLY A 180 4.53 -8.27 -3.89
N TYR A 181 5.80 -8.62 -4.10
CA TYR A 181 6.95 -7.73 -3.92
C TYR A 181 6.83 -6.47 -4.78
N ARG A 182 6.15 -6.60 -5.94
CA ARG A 182 6.03 -5.49 -6.86
C ARG A 182 5.20 -4.36 -6.24
N TYR A 183 4.11 -4.68 -5.58
CA TYR A 183 3.25 -3.65 -5.01
C TYR A 183 3.77 -3.04 -3.70
N ALA A 184 4.58 -3.77 -2.94
CA ALA A 184 5.08 -3.33 -1.64
C ALA A 184 6.32 -2.41 -1.71
N SER A 185 7.17 -2.52 -2.75
CA SER A 185 8.49 -1.88 -2.78
C SER A 185 8.56 -0.53 -3.50
N GLY A 186 7.60 -0.23 -4.38
CA GLY A 186 7.81 0.71 -5.49
C GLY A 186 7.81 2.22 -5.21
N SER A 187 7.33 2.72 -4.08
CA SER A 187 6.93 4.13 -4.07
C SER A 187 7.23 4.92 -2.79
N VAL A 188 7.92 4.33 -1.81
CA VAL A 188 8.27 5.03 -0.55
C VAL A 188 9.77 5.31 -0.49
N LYS A 189 10.13 6.55 -0.18
CA LYS A 189 11.51 6.94 0.15
C LYS A 189 11.69 6.89 1.67
N PHE A 190 12.62 6.05 2.16
CA PHE A 190 12.99 5.96 3.58
C PHE A 190 13.88 7.15 3.98
N ASP A 191 13.28 8.34 4.00
CA ASP A 191 13.91 9.55 4.51
C ASP A 191 13.53 9.82 5.99
N THR A 192 14.16 10.83 6.58
CA THR A 192 13.95 11.24 7.97
C THR A 192 12.48 11.52 8.30
N MET A 193 11.75 12.13 7.35
CA MET A 193 10.32 12.45 7.52
C MET A 193 9.48 11.17 7.56
N PHE A 194 9.76 10.21 6.68
CA PHE A 194 9.11 8.90 6.69
C PHE A 194 9.34 8.17 8.02
N ILE A 195 10.58 8.14 8.50
CA ILE A 195 10.93 7.48 9.76
C ILE A 195 10.27 8.15 10.96
N ASN A 196 10.19 9.49 10.99
CA ASN A 196 9.45 10.20 12.04
C ASN A 196 7.97 9.88 12.01
N MET A 197 7.36 9.80 10.83
CA MET A 197 5.97 9.43 10.72
C MET A 197 5.74 8.01 11.24
N LEU A 198 6.59 7.06 10.81
CA LEU A 198 6.51 5.68 11.25
C LEU A 198 6.71 5.55 12.77
N SER A 199 7.55 6.38 13.39
CA SER A 199 7.80 6.33 14.84
C SER A 199 6.60 6.74 15.70
N THR A 200 5.58 7.38 15.12
CA THR A 200 4.33 7.72 15.81
C THR A 200 3.37 6.53 15.96
N TYR A 201 3.65 5.42 15.25
CA TYR A 201 2.87 4.19 15.35
C TYR A 201 3.32 3.33 16.54
N THR A 202 2.48 2.36 16.90
CA THR A 202 2.79 1.38 17.94
C THR A 202 3.94 0.46 17.52
N ASP A 203 4.59 -0.20 18.49
CA ASP A 203 5.68 -1.14 18.21
C ASP A 203 5.22 -2.28 17.28
N GLU A 204 4.02 -2.81 17.50
CA GLU A 204 3.43 -3.87 16.68
C GLU A 204 3.17 -3.43 15.24
N GLU A 205 2.66 -2.21 15.05
CA GLU A 205 2.45 -1.63 13.71
C GLU A 205 3.76 -1.42 12.96
N ILE A 206 4.80 -0.93 13.64
CA ILE A 206 6.13 -0.74 13.05
C ILE A 206 6.74 -2.09 12.67
N LEU A 207 6.65 -3.09 13.56
CA LEU A 207 7.11 -4.45 13.28
C LEU A 207 6.39 -5.05 12.08
N SER A 208 5.06 -4.93 12.06
CA SER A 208 4.22 -5.42 10.99
C SER A 208 4.54 -4.76 9.64
N PHE A 209 4.74 -3.44 9.62
CA PHE A 209 5.15 -2.69 8.44
C PHE A 209 6.48 -3.22 7.88
N PHE A 210 7.49 -3.39 8.73
CA PHE A 210 8.80 -3.86 8.28
C PHE A 210 8.78 -5.33 7.87
N TYR A 211 7.97 -6.16 8.54
CA TYR A 211 7.77 -7.54 8.13
C TYR A 211 7.23 -7.58 6.70
N CYS A 212 6.14 -6.88 6.41
CA CYS A 212 5.60 -6.76 5.05
C CYS A 212 6.64 -6.26 4.03
N TRP A 213 7.54 -5.36 4.44
CA TRP A 213 8.57 -4.81 3.58
C TRP A 213 9.67 -5.82 3.20
N TYR A 214 10.13 -6.59 4.18
CA TYR A 214 11.23 -7.56 4.01
C TYR A 214 10.75 -8.93 3.56
N ASP A 215 9.51 -9.27 3.90
CA ASP A 215 8.84 -10.45 3.41
C ASP A 215 8.77 -10.37 1.90
N GLY A 216 9.43 -11.28 1.19
CA GLY A 216 9.56 -11.30 -0.25
C GLY A 216 10.52 -12.41 -0.66
N PRO A 217 10.49 -12.86 -1.93
CA PRO A 217 11.38 -13.92 -2.35
C PRO A 217 12.83 -13.43 -2.15
N TYR A 218 13.65 -14.27 -1.51
CA TYR A 218 15.07 -14.02 -1.24
C TYR A 218 15.33 -12.84 -0.28
N PRO A 219 14.96 -12.96 1.02
CA PRO A 219 15.30 -11.94 2.02
C PRO A 219 16.81 -11.82 2.27
N GLU A 220 17.58 -12.86 1.95
CA GLU A 220 19.05 -12.90 2.03
C GLU A 220 19.69 -11.92 1.04
N ASP A 221 19.15 -11.79 -0.18
CA ASP A 221 19.60 -10.80 -1.18
C ASP A 221 19.41 -9.35 -0.70
N ARG A 222 18.66 -9.16 0.38
CA ARG A 222 18.39 -7.85 0.98
C ARG A 222 19.25 -7.54 2.17
N GLU A 223 20.16 -8.42 2.58
CA GLU A 223 21.02 -8.19 3.74
C GLU A 223 21.77 -6.85 3.60
N LYS A 224 22.38 -6.59 2.44
CA LYS A 224 23.06 -5.30 2.18
C LYS A 224 22.13 -4.10 2.32
N LEU A 225 20.90 -4.20 1.81
CA LEU A 225 19.90 -3.14 1.90
C LEU A 225 19.44 -2.94 3.35
N TYR A 226 19.23 -4.03 4.09
CA TYR A 226 18.92 -4.04 5.51
C TYR A 226 20.03 -3.35 6.31
N GLN A 227 21.28 -3.78 6.17
CA GLN A 227 22.44 -3.23 6.90
C GLN A 227 22.58 -1.72 6.64
N TYR A 228 22.49 -1.30 5.38
CA TYR A 228 22.52 0.11 5.01
C TYR A 228 21.41 0.92 5.68
N ARG A 229 20.17 0.43 5.66
CA ARG A 229 19.03 1.12 6.27
C ARG A 229 19.12 1.11 7.78
N TYR A 230 19.52 0.00 8.39
CA TYR A 230 19.62 -0.14 9.84
C TYR A 230 20.61 0.86 10.40
N LYS A 231 21.80 0.97 9.80
CA LYS A 231 22.79 1.98 10.19
C LYS A 231 22.20 3.39 10.16
N ARG A 232 21.58 3.79 9.04
CA ARG A 232 21.01 5.14 8.87
C ARG A 232 19.84 5.42 9.80
N ILE A 233 18.93 4.47 9.98
CA ILE A 233 17.76 4.64 10.84
C ILE A 233 18.22 4.64 12.30
N LYS A 234 19.20 3.82 12.69
CA LYS A 234 19.70 3.76 14.08
C LYS A 234 20.34 5.06 14.53
N GLU A 235 21.10 5.72 13.65
CA GLU A 235 21.67 7.04 13.91
C GLU A 235 20.59 8.09 14.21
N TYR A 236 19.39 7.92 13.64
CA TYR A 236 18.32 8.91 13.72
C TYR A 236 17.20 8.58 14.73
N ASN A 237 16.76 7.33 14.75
CA ASN A 237 15.67 6.80 15.56
C ASN A 237 15.98 5.35 15.99
N PRO A 238 16.69 5.16 17.11
CA PRO A 238 17.09 3.83 17.59
C PRO A 238 15.92 2.87 17.80
N ARG A 239 14.78 3.35 18.33
CA ARG A 239 13.58 2.52 18.54
C ARG A 239 13.09 1.90 17.23
N VAL A 240 12.89 2.72 16.20
CA VAL A 240 12.45 2.23 14.88
C VAL A 240 13.47 1.27 14.27
N ALA A 241 14.77 1.54 14.44
CA ALA A 241 15.82 0.66 13.94
C ALA A 241 15.80 -0.73 14.61
N GLU A 242 15.64 -0.80 15.93
CA GLU A 242 15.57 -2.09 16.65
C GLU A 242 14.30 -2.87 16.28
N LEU A 243 13.16 -2.19 16.10
CA LEU A 243 11.93 -2.84 15.61
C LEU A 243 12.09 -3.35 14.18
N MET A 244 12.75 -2.58 13.31
CA MET A 244 13.09 -3.01 11.95
C MET A 244 13.96 -4.27 11.95
N LYS A 245 14.99 -4.31 12.81
CA LYS A 245 15.88 -5.47 12.99
C LYS A 245 15.08 -6.69 13.42
N LYS A 246 14.23 -6.56 14.45
CA LYS A 246 13.39 -7.66 14.94
C LYS A 246 12.44 -8.20 13.85
N ALA A 247 11.86 -7.32 13.04
CA ALA A 247 11.03 -7.72 11.90
C ALA A 247 11.83 -8.50 10.84
N TYR A 248 13.04 -8.03 10.50
CA TYR A 248 13.92 -8.68 9.53
C TYR A 248 14.37 -10.07 10.02
N GLU A 249 14.77 -10.18 11.28
CA GLU A 249 15.17 -11.46 11.89
C GLU A 249 14.02 -12.48 11.90
N ALA A 250 12.78 -12.04 12.13
CA ALA A 250 11.62 -12.93 12.04
C ALA A 250 11.34 -13.42 10.61
N VAL A 251 11.56 -12.57 9.61
CA VAL A 251 11.49 -13.00 8.20
C VAL A 251 12.55 -14.07 7.93
N LEU A 252 13.81 -13.84 8.31
CA LEU A 252 14.89 -14.82 8.12
C LEU A 252 14.62 -16.14 8.85
N ALA A 253 14.18 -16.08 10.11
CA ALA A 253 13.85 -17.28 10.89
C ALA A 253 12.72 -18.08 10.24
N ARG A 254 11.68 -17.42 9.73
CA ARG A 254 10.61 -18.09 8.99
C ARG A 254 11.16 -18.76 7.73
N PHE A 255 11.93 -18.02 6.93
CA PHE A 255 12.51 -18.53 5.70
C PHE A 255 13.41 -19.75 5.92
N ALA A 256 14.19 -19.78 7.01
CA ALA A 256 15.03 -20.93 7.36
C ALA A 256 14.22 -22.18 7.76
N ASN A 257 13.03 -21.99 8.35
CA ASN A 257 12.19 -23.08 8.87
C ASN A 257 11.20 -23.61 7.83
N GLU A 258 10.78 -22.79 6.87
CA GLU A 258 9.92 -23.21 5.77
C GLU A 258 10.76 -23.96 4.72
N LYS A 259 10.41 -25.21 4.40
CA LYS A 259 11.04 -25.93 3.27
C LYS A 259 10.57 -25.28 1.96
N TRP A 260 11.35 -24.30 1.50
CA TRP A 260 11.16 -23.72 0.16
C TRP A 260 11.57 -24.76 -0.87
N HIS A 261 10.58 -25.52 -1.35
CA HIS A 261 10.76 -26.34 -2.54
C HIS A 261 10.83 -25.38 -3.73
N TYR A 262 12.05 -25.09 -4.19
CA TYR A 262 12.31 -24.45 -5.47
C TYR A 262 12.00 -25.41 -6.61
#